data_AF-C5PDR1-F1
#
_entry.id   AF-C5PDR1-F1
#
_cell.length_a   1.000
_cell.length_b   1.000
_cell.length_c   1.000
_cell.angle_alpha   90.00
_cell.angle_beta   90.00
_cell.angle_gamma   90.00
#
_symmetry.space_group_name_H-M   'P 1'
#
loop_
_entity.id
_entity.type
_entity.pdbx_description
1 polymer ?
#
loop_
_entity_poly.entity_id
_entity_poly.type
_entity_poly.pdbx_seq_one_letter_code
_entity_poly.pdbx_strand_id
1 'polypeptide(L)'
;MAVSLPPAPAVYLLLVSLPLLVISETNSFLTGHALFKMLSSAAFVGAPLLHLSAESSPYNTFVTYGLLFSVLGDFLLIPSQNEYYSLSPAPAAKKNNGSSPTEPEEPKISISFQLGVVAFAAAHIAYILAFLQNSPEDISWPSFAITFVTTMMIARWLGVIYPSPASSNALNLVIPKDMLFLVLIYAAIISSMLAVAVSTVPSLQHQRVLGAAMFVVSDIFVAKDAFGKRSRPKNERNWWLQSATGWGLYFWGQMVLAGTVEGI
;
A
#
# COMPACT_ATOMS: atom_id res chain seq x y z
N MET A 1 -22.76 -12.72 -2.62
CA MET A 1 -22.33 -11.73 -1.62
C MET A 1 -22.03 -10.45 -2.37
N ALA A 2 -22.78 -9.38 -2.10
CA ALA A 2 -22.57 -8.10 -2.73
C ALA A 2 -21.49 -7.35 -1.93
N VAL A 3 -20.44 -6.87 -2.59
CA VAL A 3 -19.49 -5.92 -2.01
C VAL A 3 -20.19 -4.57 -1.98
N SER A 4 -20.33 -3.97 -0.80
CA SER A 4 -20.80 -2.59 -0.70
C SER A 4 -19.67 -1.67 -1.15
N LEU A 5 -19.95 -0.75 -2.07
CA LEU A 5 -18.99 0.25 -2.53
C LEU A 5 -19.48 1.64 -2.11
N PRO A 6 -18.55 2.59 -1.90
CA PRO A 6 -18.89 3.99 -1.74
C PRO A 6 -19.80 4.52 -2.86
N PRO A 7 -20.41 5.70 -2.69
CA PRO A 7 -21.42 6.22 -3.60
C PRO A 7 -20.87 6.36 -5.02
N ALA A 8 -21.74 6.22 -6.02
CA ALA A 8 -21.33 6.23 -7.43
C ALA A 8 -20.36 7.36 -7.83
N PRO A 9 -20.48 8.61 -7.34
CA PRO A 9 -19.50 9.67 -7.62
C PRO A 9 -18.07 9.32 -7.20
N ALA A 10 -17.87 8.68 -6.04
CA ALA A 10 -16.57 8.24 -5.57
C ALA A 10 -15.98 7.13 -6.47
N VAL A 11 -16.82 6.17 -6.86
CA VAL A 11 -16.43 5.10 -7.79
C VAL A 11 -16.02 5.66 -9.15
N TYR A 12 -16.80 6.58 -9.71
CA TYR A 12 -16.46 7.24 -10.97
C TYR A 12 -15.20 8.08 -10.87
N LEU A 13 -15.00 8.79 -9.76
CA LEU A 13 -13.78 9.55 -9.52
C LEU A 13 -12.57 8.63 -9.59
N LEU A 14 -12.58 7.49 -8.88
CA LEU A 14 -11.46 6.54 -8.91
C LEU A 14 -11.28 5.91 -10.30
N LEU A 15 -12.36 5.52 -10.96
CA LEU A 15 -12.31 4.94 -12.30
C LEU A 15 -11.66 5.85 -13.33
N VAL A 16 -11.73 7.17 -13.14
CA VAL A 16 -11.10 8.16 -14.02
C VAL A 16 -9.70 8.54 -13.51
N SER A 17 -9.53 8.83 -12.23
CA SER A 17 -8.27 9.32 -11.67
C SER A 17 -7.18 8.25 -11.66
N LEU A 18 -7.51 6.98 -11.41
CA LEU A 18 -6.53 5.91 -11.37
C LEU A 18 -5.86 5.64 -12.73
N PRO A 19 -6.60 5.48 -13.85
CA PRO A 19 -5.96 5.39 -15.16
C PRO A 19 -5.10 6.62 -15.49
N LEU A 20 -5.56 7.83 -15.13
CA LEU A 20 -4.80 9.05 -15.36
C LEU A 20 -3.51 9.13 -14.52
N LEU A 21 -3.54 8.62 -13.28
CA LEU A 21 -2.36 8.43 -12.43
C LEU A 21 -1.34 7.52 -13.13
N VAL A 22 -1.80 6.34 -13.57
CA VAL A 22 -0.93 5.37 -14.23
C VAL A 22 -0.36 5.94 -15.55
N ILE A 23 -1.17 6.63 -16.35
CA ILE A 23 -0.73 7.31 -17.57
C ILE A 23 0.32 8.38 -17.24
N SER A 24 0.11 9.17 -16.19
CA SER A 24 1.05 10.22 -15.77
C SER A 24 2.39 9.62 -15.34
N GLU A 25 2.36 8.50 -14.61
CA GLU A 25 3.57 7.78 -14.22
C GLU A 25 4.33 7.23 -15.43
N THR A 26 3.64 6.65 -16.41
CA THR A 26 4.30 6.17 -17.64
C THR A 26 4.92 7.27 -18.47
N ASN A 27 4.33 8.47 -18.45
CA ASN A 27 4.85 9.63 -19.17
C ASN A 27 5.88 10.42 -18.34
N SER A 28 6.26 9.93 -17.15
CA SER A 28 7.17 10.64 -16.23
C SER A 28 6.69 12.08 -15.93
N PHE A 29 5.37 12.25 -15.77
CA PHE A 29 4.74 13.54 -15.48
C PHE A 29 4.43 13.67 -13.98
N LEU A 30 5.36 14.26 -13.23
CA LEU A 30 5.28 14.38 -11.77
C LEU A 30 4.02 15.10 -11.29
N THR A 31 3.66 16.22 -11.91
CA THR A 31 2.48 16.99 -11.49
C THR A 31 1.20 16.18 -11.66
N GLY A 32 1.09 15.42 -12.76
CA GLY A 32 -0.02 14.50 -12.98
C GLY A 32 -0.03 13.37 -11.97
N HIS A 33 1.14 12.77 -11.69
CA HIS A 33 1.26 11.75 -10.65
C HIS A 33 0.75 12.26 -9.29
N ALA A 34 1.24 13.41 -8.84
CA ALA A 34 0.81 14.01 -7.57
C ALA A 34 -0.70 14.30 -7.56
N LEU A 35 -1.21 14.98 -8.60
CA LEU A 35 -2.62 15.37 -8.69
C LEU A 35 -3.56 14.14 -8.71
N PHE A 36 -3.33 13.21 -9.63
CA PHE A 36 -4.22 12.06 -9.81
C PHE A 36 -4.10 11.05 -8.67
N LYS A 37 -2.96 10.99 -7.98
CA LYS A 37 -2.83 10.24 -6.74
C LYS A 37 -3.75 10.81 -5.67
N MET A 38 -3.65 12.13 -5.40
CA MET A 38 -4.51 12.79 -4.41
C MET A 38 -6.00 12.71 -4.76
N LEU A 39 -6.37 12.83 -6.05
CA LEU A 39 -7.76 12.63 -6.50
C LEU A 39 -8.24 11.20 -6.28
N SER A 40 -7.40 10.20 -6.56
CA SER A 40 -7.72 8.79 -6.29
C SER A 40 -7.86 8.52 -4.80
N SER A 41 -7.04 9.18 -3.96
CA SER A 41 -7.16 9.06 -2.51
C SER A 41 -8.42 9.73 -1.95
N ALA A 42 -8.79 10.88 -2.51
CA ALA A 42 -10.02 11.58 -2.12
C ALA A 42 -11.28 10.74 -2.38
N ALA A 43 -11.26 9.88 -3.41
CA ALA A 43 -12.39 9.02 -3.77
C ALA A 43 -12.84 8.10 -2.63
N PHE A 44 -11.90 7.48 -1.90
CA PHE A 44 -12.26 6.54 -0.83
C PHE A 44 -12.54 7.20 0.52
N VAL A 45 -12.21 8.48 0.71
CA VAL A 45 -12.37 9.19 2.00
C VAL A 45 -13.68 9.98 2.10
N GLY A 46 -14.18 10.50 0.97
CA GLY A 46 -15.31 11.45 0.99
C GLY A 46 -16.56 10.92 1.70
N ALA A 47 -16.99 9.71 1.38
CA ALA A 47 -18.21 9.14 1.95
C ALA A 47 -18.07 8.74 3.43
N PRO A 48 -16.98 8.08 3.86
CA PRO A 48 -16.74 7.82 5.28
C PRO A 48 -16.67 9.09 6.15
N LEU A 49 -16.10 10.20 5.66
CA LEU A 49 -16.09 11.47 6.38
C LEU A 49 -17.49 12.05 6.60
N LEU A 50 -18.35 11.95 5.58
CA LEU A 50 -19.75 12.40 5.69
C LEU A 50 -20.52 11.53 6.68
N HIS A 51 -20.32 10.21 6.66
CA HIS A 51 -20.92 9.30 7.63
C HIS A 51 -20.43 9.57 9.05
N LEU A 52 -19.13 9.77 9.26
CA LEU A 52 -18.57 10.10 10.57
C LEU A 52 -19.19 11.38 11.17
N SER A 53 -19.55 12.34 10.31
CA SER A 53 -20.17 13.61 10.72
C SER A 53 -21.67 13.46 11.04
N ALA A 54 -22.34 12.48 10.44
CA ALA A 54 -23.77 12.24 10.62
C ALA A 54 -24.05 11.26 11.78
N GLU A 55 -23.37 10.11 11.79
CA GLU A 55 -23.54 9.06 12.78
C GLU A 55 -22.19 8.35 13.05
N SER A 56 -21.68 8.53 14.27
CA SER A 56 -20.38 8.04 14.67
C SER A 56 -20.49 6.71 15.42
N SER A 57 -20.22 5.59 14.74
CA SER A 57 -19.91 4.32 15.40
C SER A 57 -18.39 4.19 15.64
N PRO A 58 -17.95 3.46 16.69
CA PRO A 58 -16.52 3.22 16.91
C PRO A 58 -15.85 2.55 15.70
N TYR A 59 -16.51 1.58 15.07
CA TYR A 59 -16.04 0.94 13.83
C TYR A 59 -15.82 1.97 12.71
N ASN A 60 -16.84 2.77 12.40
CA ASN A 60 -16.79 3.77 11.33
C ASN A 60 -15.69 4.79 11.58
N THR A 61 -15.49 5.17 12.85
CA THR A 61 -14.43 6.08 13.29
C THR A 61 -13.04 5.52 12.98
N PHE A 62 -12.75 4.28 13.36
CA PHE A 62 -11.44 3.67 13.09
C PHE A 62 -11.20 3.42 11.60
N VAL A 63 -12.21 2.96 10.85
CA VAL A 63 -12.08 2.83 9.38
C VAL A 63 -11.79 4.19 8.75
N THR A 64 -12.51 5.25 9.14
CA THR A 64 -12.31 6.60 8.61
C THR A 64 -10.93 7.15 8.95
N TYR A 65 -10.45 6.96 10.18
CA TYR A 65 -9.07 7.33 10.54
C TYR A 65 -8.03 6.54 9.75
N GLY A 66 -8.25 5.25 9.51
CA GLY A 66 -7.37 4.46 8.66
C GLY A 66 -7.27 5.01 7.23
N LEU A 67 -8.41 5.40 6.66
CA LEU A 67 -8.47 6.02 5.34
C LEU A 67 -7.79 7.40 5.31
N LEU A 68 -7.96 8.21 6.36
CA LEU A 68 -7.27 9.50 6.50
C LEU A 68 -5.75 9.35 6.62
N PHE A 69 -5.28 8.39 7.41
CA PHE A 69 -3.85 8.06 7.47
C PHE A 69 -3.31 7.56 6.13
N SER A 70 -4.14 6.86 5.35
CA SER A 70 -3.77 6.43 4.00
C SER A 70 -3.62 7.62 3.03
N VAL A 71 -4.52 8.62 3.09
CA VAL A 71 -4.35 9.88 2.34
C VAL A 71 -3.08 10.61 2.75
N LEU A 72 -2.81 10.68 4.06
CA LEU A 72 -1.57 11.29 4.56
C LEU A 72 -0.34 10.53 4.05
N GLY A 73 -0.37 9.20 4.08
CA GLY A 73 0.69 8.36 3.51
C GLY A 73 0.86 8.59 2.01
N ASP A 74 -0.23 8.69 1.25
CA ASP A 74 -0.20 8.98 -0.18
C ASP A 74 0.49 10.30 -0.48
N PHE A 75 0.17 11.35 0.29
CA PHE A 75 0.79 12.67 0.20
C PHE A 75 2.28 12.62 0.54
N LEU A 76 2.67 11.95 1.62
CA LEU A 76 4.06 11.83 2.07
C LEU A 76 4.93 10.99 1.12
N LEU A 77 4.32 10.03 0.42
CA LEU A 77 4.98 9.22 -0.60
C LEU A 77 5.11 9.92 -1.96
N ILE A 78 4.63 11.16 -2.12
CA ILE A 78 4.89 11.91 -3.36
C ILE A 78 6.38 12.28 -3.39
N PRO A 79 7.16 11.79 -4.37
CA PRO A 79 8.58 12.04 -4.44
C PRO A 79 8.88 13.49 -4.81
N SER A 80 10.03 13.99 -4.35
CA SER A 80 10.55 15.30 -4.78
C SER A 80 10.90 15.29 -6.28
N GLN A 81 10.99 16.47 -6.92
CA GLN A 81 11.35 16.57 -8.35
C GLN A 81 12.65 15.82 -8.68
N ASN A 82 13.69 16.00 -7.85
CA ASN A 82 14.99 15.38 -8.06
C ASN A 82 14.91 13.86 -7.91
N GLU A 83 14.12 13.36 -6.97
CA GLU A 83 13.89 11.94 -6.76
C GLU A 83 13.08 11.32 -7.90
N TYR A 84 11.98 11.97 -8.31
CA TYR A 84 11.13 11.49 -9.40
C TYR A 84 11.85 11.43 -10.75
N TYR A 85 12.63 12.46 -11.10
CA TYR A 85 13.34 12.50 -12.38
C TYR A 85 14.67 11.74 -12.36
N SER A 86 15.30 11.53 -11.20
CA SER A 86 16.42 10.57 -11.11
C SER A 86 15.97 9.12 -11.28
N LEU A 87 14.68 8.84 -11.04
CA LEU A 87 14.01 7.57 -11.33
C LEU A 87 13.47 7.51 -12.77
N SER A 88 13.23 8.67 -13.42
CA SER A 88 12.79 8.77 -14.80
C SER A 88 13.97 8.66 -15.78
N PRO A 89 13.79 8.14 -17.01
CA PRO A 89 14.85 8.17 -18.01
C PRO A 89 15.31 9.60 -18.29
N ALA A 90 16.53 9.94 -17.89
CA ALA A 90 17.18 11.12 -18.43
C ALA A 90 17.26 10.99 -19.97
N PRO A 91 16.93 12.04 -20.76
CA PRO A 91 17.31 12.06 -22.16
C PRO A 91 18.83 11.91 -22.21
N ALA A 92 19.32 10.99 -23.06
CA ALA A 92 20.71 10.53 -23.14
C ALA A 92 21.73 11.66 -22.87
N ALA A 93 22.16 11.77 -21.62
CA ALA A 93 23.21 12.70 -21.25
C ALA A 93 24.53 12.16 -21.81
N LYS A 94 25.22 13.00 -22.59
CA LYS A 94 26.56 12.74 -23.13
C LYS A 94 27.46 12.16 -22.03
N LYS A 95 28.06 11.00 -22.31
CA LYS A 95 29.17 10.42 -21.54
C LYS A 95 30.27 11.46 -21.38
N ASN A 96 30.41 12.03 -20.20
CA ASN A 96 31.67 12.62 -19.76
C ASN A 96 32.40 11.57 -18.94
N ASN A 97 33.50 11.06 -19.51
CA ASN A 97 34.43 10.18 -18.84
C ASN A 97 35.19 10.97 -17.78
N GLY A 98 35.13 10.53 -16.51
CA GLY A 98 36.08 11.01 -15.51
C GLY A 98 35.57 11.02 -14.07
N SER A 99 35.30 9.85 -13.50
CA SER A 99 35.53 9.63 -12.06
C SER A 99 35.53 8.13 -11.76
N SER A 100 36.48 7.74 -10.91
CA SER A 100 36.75 6.41 -10.36
C SER A 100 35.52 5.75 -9.69
N PRO A 101 35.47 4.41 -9.59
CA PRO A 101 34.36 3.71 -8.94
C PRO A 101 34.46 3.93 -7.42
N THR A 102 33.74 4.93 -6.91
CA THR A 102 33.40 5.01 -5.49
C THR A 102 32.54 3.79 -5.14
N GLU A 103 32.81 3.19 -3.97
CA GLU A 103 32.01 2.10 -3.41
C GLU A 103 30.51 2.38 -3.54
N PRO A 104 29.65 1.36 -3.75
CA PRO A 104 28.23 1.58 -3.92
C PRO A 104 27.65 2.17 -2.63
N GLU A 105 27.45 3.49 -2.62
CA GLU A 105 26.73 4.18 -1.53
C GLU A 105 25.37 3.51 -1.38
N GLU A 106 25.05 3.04 -0.16
CA GLU A 106 23.73 2.49 0.13
C GLU A 106 22.68 3.54 -0.23
N PRO A 107 21.62 3.18 -0.99
CA PRO A 107 20.59 4.13 -1.39
C PRO A 107 19.90 4.69 -0.14
N LYS A 108 20.20 5.95 0.19
CA LYS A 108 19.57 6.66 1.31
C LYS A 108 18.09 6.88 0.98
N ILE A 109 17.23 6.27 1.77
CA ILE A 109 15.78 6.45 1.66
C ILE A 109 15.39 7.80 2.26
N SER A 110 14.50 8.52 1.58
CA SER A 110 14.00 9.80 2.04
C SER A 110 13.20 9.68 3.34
N ILE A 111 13.33 10.67 4.23
CA ILE A 111 12.52 10.76 5.46
C ILE A 111 11.02 10.83 5.12
N SER A 112 10.65 11.48 4.01
CA SER A 112 9.25 11.56 3.56
C SER A 112 8.70 10.17 3.25
N PHE A 113 9.51 9.32 2.62
CA PHE A 113 9.14 7.93 2.35
C PHE A 113 8.92 7.14 3.65
N GLN A 114 9.83 7.27 4.62
CA GLN A 114 9.70 6.61 5.93
C GLN A 114 8.43 7.05 6.66
N LEU A 115 8.15 8.35 6.69
CA LEU A 115 6.94 8.90 7.29
C LEU A 115 5.68 8.40 6.56
N GLY A 116 5.73 8.27 5.23
CA GLY A 116 4.67 7.66 4.45
C GLY A 116 4.40 6.22 4.86
N VAL A 117 5.44 5.38 5.00
CA VAL A 117 5.28 3.99 5.47
C VAL A 117 4.72 3.93 6.89
N VAL A 118 5.14 4.85 7.78
CA VAL A 118 4.58 4.95 9.14
C VAL A 118 3.10 5.36 9.12
N ALA A 119 2.71 6.30 8.25
CA ALA A 119 1.30 6.67 8.07
C ALA A 119 0.48 5.48 7.56
N PHE A 120 0.99 4.70 6.61
CA PHE A 120 0.35 3.46 6.19
C PHE A 120 0.29 2.41 7.32
N ALA A 121 1.32 2.28 8.14
CA ALA A 121 1.27 1.40 9.31
C ALA A 121 0.15 1.82 10.27
N ALA A 122 0.02 3.12 10.54
CA ALA A 122 -1.05 3.67 11.37
C ALA A 122 -2.44 3.40 10.75
N ALA A 123 -2.56 3.49 9.43
CA ALA A 123 -3.79 3.14 8.72
C ALA A 123 -4.22 1.69 8.98
N HIS A 124 -3.30 0.74 8.81
CA HIS A 124 -3.56 -0.67 9.05
C HIS A 124 -3.85 -0.98 10.51
N ILE A 125 -3.19 -0.31 11.46
CA ILE A 125 -3.52 -0.40 12.89
C ILE A 125 -4.97 0.06 13.13
N ALA A 126 -5.38 1.18 12.54
CA ALA A 126 -6.76 1.64 12.66
C ALA A 126 -7.76 0.60 12.11
N TYR A 127 -7.47 -0.04 10.97
CA TYR A 127 -8.31 -1.12 10.44
C TYR A 127 -8.36 -2.34 11.38
N ILE A 128 -7.23 -2.74 11.97
CA ILE A 128 -7.19 -3.80 12.98
C ILE A 128 -8.13 -3.46 14.14
N LEU A 129 -8.03 -2.25 14.69
CA LEU A 129 -8.88 -1.80 15.79
C LEU A 129 -10.36 -1.79 15.40
N ALA A 130 -10.69 -1.33 14.19
CA ALA A 130 -12.05 -1.40 13.66
C ALA A 130 -12.57 -2.84 13.65
N PHE A 131 -11.82 -3.77 13.07
CA PHE A 131 -12.25 -5.16 12.93
C PHE A 131 -12.44 -5.85 14.29
N LEU A 132 -11.57 -5.57 15.27
CA LEU A 132 -11.68 -6.08 16.63
C LEU A 132 -12.89 -5.52 17.38
N GLN A 133 -13.19 -4.23 17.22
CA GLN A 133 -14.34 -3.61 17.90
C GLN A 133 -15.69 -4.12 17.42
N ASN A 134 -15.77 -4.52 16.15
CA ASN A 134 -16.99 -5.10 15.62
C ASN A 134 -17.21 -6.56 16.05
N SER A 135 -16.24 -7.22 16.68
CA SER A 135 -16.31 -8.65 17.00
C SER A 135 -15.49 -9.05 18.23
N PRO A 136 -15.74 -8.44 19.42
CA PRO A 136 -14.90 -8.65 20.60
C PRO A 136 -15.03 -10.06 21.22
N GLU A 137 -16.16 -10.75 21.07
CA GLU A 137 -16.41 -12.06 21.71
C GLU A 137 -16.19 -13.27 20.80
N ASP A 138 -16.01 -13.06 19.50
CA ASP A 138 -16.10 -14.10 18.47
C ASP A 138 -14.82 -14.26 17.63
N ILE A 139 -13.65 -14.06 18.25
CA ILE A 139 -12.36 -14.17 17.54
C ILE A 139 -11.92 -15.64 17.50
N SER A 140 -11.80 -16.19 16.28
CA SER A 140 -11.18 -17.50 16.07
C SER A 140 -9.65 -17.41 16.16
N TRP A 141 -9.11 -17.57 17.37
CA TRP A 141 -7.66 -17.59 17.63
C TRP A 141 -6.85 -18.55 16.74
N PRO A 142 -7.33 -19.78 16.43
CA PRO A 142 -6.61 -20.66 15.50
C PRO A 142 -6.52 -20.06 14.09
N SER A 143 -7.62 -19.50 13.57
CA SER A 143 -7.64 -18.88 12.25
C SER A 143 -6.74 -17.66 12.19
N PHE A 144 -6.72 -16.86 13.26
CA PHE A 144 -5.80 -15.74 13.42
C PHE A 144 -4.34 -16.21 13.36
N ALA A 145 -3.95 -17.16 14.22
CA ALA A 145 -2.58 -17.64 14.32
C ALA A 145 -2.09 -18.28 13.02
N ILE A 146 -2.91 -19.14 12.40
CA ILE A 146 -2.59 -19.78 11.11
C ILE A 146 -2.40 -18.74 10.03
N THR A 147 -3.31 -17.77 9.92
CA THR A 147 -3.23 -16.73 8.88
C THR A 147 -2.00 -15.86 9.08
N PHE A 148 -1.76 -15.38 10.30
CA PHE A 148 -0.61 -14.53 10.64
C PHE A 148 0.73 -15.23 10.36
N VAL A 149 0.88 -16.48 10.82
CA VAL A 149 2.11 -17.26 10.59
C VAL A 149 2.30 -17.50 9.09
N THR A 150 1.23 -17.88 8.38
CA THR A 150 1.28 -18.12 6.93
C THR A 150 1.71 -16.88 6.17
N THR A 151 1.13 -15.71 6.46
CA THR A 151 1.49 -14.46 5.78
C THR A 151 2.92 -14.02 6.10
N MET A 152 3.36 -14.18 7.35
CA MET A 152 4.74 -13.90 7.75
C MET A 152 5.75 -14.84 7.09
N MET A 153 5.41 -16.13 6.94
CA MET A 153 6.24 -17.09 6.21
C MET A 153 6.33 -16.75 4.73
N ILE A 154 5.23 -16.37 4.10
CA ILE A 154 5.22 -15.89 2.70
C ILE A 154 6.06 -14.63 2.57
N ALA A 155 5.92 -13.64 3.46
CA ALA A 155 6.72 -12.42 3.44
C ALA A 155 8.23 -12.70 3.59
N ARG A 156 8.60 -13.66 4.44
CA ARG A 156 9.99 -14.14 4.58
C ARG A 156 10.49 -14.85 3.31
N TRP A 157 9.66 -15.68 2.68
CA TRP A 157 10.00 -16.36 1.43
C TRP A 157 10.15 -15.40 0.25
N LEU A 158 9.32 -14.35 0.21
CA LEU A 158 9.42 -13.28 -0.80
C LEU A 158 10.62 -12.35 -0.55
N GLY A 159 11.30 -12.45 0.60
CA GLY A 159 12.46 -11.65 0.95
C GLY A 159 12.14 -10.27 1.54
N VAL A 160 10.89 -10.05 1.97
CA VAL A 160 10.45 -8.80 2.63
C VAL A 160 10.96 -8.73 4.07
N ILE A 161 11.17 -9.88 4.72
CA ILE A 161 11.60 -9.97 6.13
C ILE A 161 13.04 -10.53 6.22
N TYR A 162 13.82 -9.97 7.17
CA TYR A 162 15.21 -10.25 7.61
C TYR A 162 15.79 -11.65 7.26
N PRO A 163 17.11 -11.73 6.91
CA PRO A 163 17.59 -12.38 5.72
C PRO A 163 17.18 -13.85 5.64
N SER A 164 16.45 -14.15 4.56
CA SER A 164 16.51 -15.47 3.94
C SER A 164 17.97 -15.71 3.50
N PRO A 165 18.57 -16.90 3.74
CA PRO A 165 19.83 -17.24 3.08
C PRO A 165 19.70 -16.95 1.57
N ALA A 166 20.78 -16.45 0.97
CA ALA A 166 20.81 -15.85 -0.37
C ALA A 166 20.18 -16.68 -1.52
N SER A 167 19.83 -17.95 -1.28
CA SER A 167 19.18 -18.86 -2.22
C SER A 167 17.64 -18.83 -2.25
N SER A 168 16.95 -18.18 -1.29
CA SER A 168 15.49 -18.25 -1.15
C SER A 168 14.73 -16.92 -1.25
N ASN A 169 15.38 -15.82 -1.65
CA ASN A 169 14.72 -14.53 -1.86
C ASN A 169 14.06 -14.47 -3.26
N ALA A 170 12.78 -14.85 -3.34
CA ALA A 170 12.08 -14.96 -4.62
C ALA A 170 11.99 -13.63 -5.40
N LEU A 171 11.90 -12.48 -4.70
CA LEU A 171 11.81 -11.15 -5.32
C LEU A 171 13.15 -10.43 -5.43
N ASN A 172 14.25 -11.03 -4.93
CA ASN A 172 15.60 -10.47 -4.96
C ASN A 172 15.67 -9.04 -4.37
N LEU A 173 14.95 -8.81 -3.27
CA LEU A 173 14.91 -7.53 -2.55
C LEU A 173 16.22 -7.26 -1.81
N VAL A 174 16.66 -6.01 -1.81
CA VAL A 174 17.83 -5.49 -1.11
C VAL A 174 17.36 -4.36 -0.19
N ILE A 175 17.04 -4.71 1.05
CA ILE A 175 16.52 -3.76 2.04
C ILE A 175 17.70 -3.13 2.80
N PRO A 176 17.88 -1.79 2.80
CA PRO A 176 18.91 -1.12 3.58
C PRO A 176 18.76 -1.41 5.08
N LYS A 177 19.89 -1.46 5.81
CA LYS A 177 19.89 -1.83 7.24
C LYS A 177 18.95 -0.97 8.08
N ASP A 178 18.89 0.32 7.77
CA ASP A 178 18.07 1.30 8.49
C ASP A 178 16.56 1.07 8.32
N MET A 179 16.15 0.37 7.27
CA MET A 179 14.74 0.09 6.95
C MET A 179 14.28 -1.28 7.44
N LEU A 180 15.20 -2.17 7.83
CA LEU A 180 14.88 -3.55 8.18
C LEU A 180 13.89 -3.66 9.34
N PHE A 181 14.11 -2.86 10.39
CA PHE A 181 13.21 -2.84 11.55
C PHE A 181 11.83 -2.29 11.19
N LEU A 182 11.78 -1.22 10.40
CA LEU A 182 10.54 -0.58 9.96
C LEU A 182 9.72 -1.52 9.06
N VAL A 183 10.35 -2.16 8.08
CA VAL A 183 9.70 -3.13 7.18
C VAL A 183 9.23 -4.38 7.94
N LEU A 184 10.00 -4.86 8.92
CA LEU A 184 9.60 -5.99 9.78
C LEU A 184 8.34 -5.66 10.58
N ILE A 185 8.30 -4.51 11.25
CA ILE A 185 7.13 -4.06 12.00
C ILE A 185 5.93 -3.92 11.06
N TYR A 186 6.13 -3.26 9.93
CA TYR A 186 5.09 -3.06 8.94
C TYR A 186 4.51 -4.41 8.44
N ALA A 187 5.38 -5.37 8.10
CA ALA A 187 4.97 -6.71 7.68
C ALA A 187 4.16 -7.45 8.76
N ALA A 188 4.51 -7.27 10.03
CA ALA A 188 3.74 -7.82 11.14
C ALA A 188 2.36 -7.13 11.28
N ILE A 189 2.28 -5.82 11.08
CA ILE A 189 1.01 -5.07 11.13
C ILE A 189 0.07 -5.54 10.02
N ILE A 190 0.51 -5.53 8.76
CA ILE A 190 -0.36 -5.94 7.63
C ILE A 190 -0.76 -7.42 7.73
N SER A 191 0.14 -8.29 8.20
CA SER A 191 -0.17 -9.70 8.51
C SER A 191 -1.24 -9.82 9.59
N SER A 192 -1.14 -9.00 10.64
CA SER A 192 -2.15 -8.97 11.72
C SER A 192 -3.49 -8.49 11.20
N MET A 193 -3.52 -7.47 10.35
CA MET A 193 -4.77 -6.98 9.75
C MET A 193 -5.49 -8.08 8.96
N LEU A 194 -4.79 -8.81 8.09
CA LEU A 194 -5.39 -9.92 7.35
C LEU A 194 -5.82 -11.05 8.30
N ALA A 195 -5.02 -11.37 9.31
CA ALA A 195 -5.37 -12.38 10.30
C ALA A 195 -6.63 -12.02 11.10
N VAL A 196 -6.79 -10.77 11.54
CA VAL A 196 -8.00 -10.28 12.20
C VAL A 196 -9.20 -10.27 11.25
N ALA A 197 -9.01 -9.87 9.99
CA ALA A 197 -10.09 -9.88 8.99
C ALA A 197 -10.62 -11.30 8.77
N VAL A 198 -9.74 -12.31 8.75
CA VAL A 198 -10.11 -13.73 8.60
C VAL A 198 -10.74 -14.29 9.87
N SER A 199 -10.29 -13.87 11.05
CA SER A 199 -10.70 -14.45 12.34
C SER A 199 -11.97 -13.87 12.96
N THR A 200 -12.56 -12.82 12.37
CA THR A 200 -13.76 -12.11 12.88
C THR A 200 -15.04 -12.45 12.08
N VAL A 201 -16.22 -12.31 12.70
CA VAL A 201 -17.54 -12.89 12.33
C VAL A 201 -18.24 -12.24 11.10
N PRO A 202 -19.30 -12.86 10.53
CA PRO A 202 -19.44 -13.03 9.08
C PRO A 202 -20.14 -11.91 8.29
N SER A 203 -20.83 -10.93 8.90
CA SER A 203 -21.66 -10.00 8.11
C SER A 203 -20.88 -9.19 7.06
N LEU A 204 -19.65 -8.77 7.41
CA LEU A 204 -18.74 -8.04 6.52
C LEU A 204 -17.38 -8.72 6.36
N GLN A 205 -17.22 -9.94 6.90
CA GLN A 205 -15.95 -10.67 6.92
C GLN A 205 -15.36 -10.80 5.51
N HIS A 206 -16.16 -11.19 4.52
CA HIS A 206 -15.68 -11.38 3.15
C HIS A 206 -15.16 -10.09 2.51
N GLN A 207 -15.81 -8.95 2.81
CA GLN A 207 -15.39 -7.65 2.30
C GLN A 207 -14.10 -7.16 2.99
N ARG A 208 -13.98 -7.35 4.30
CA ARG A 208 -12.76 -7.04 5.07
C ARG A 208 -11.57 -7.89 4.63
N VAL A 209 -11.78 -9.19 4.45
CA VAL A 209 -10.74 -10.12 3.96
C VAL A 209 -10.31 -9.73 2.55
N LEU A 210 -11.26 -9.40 1.67
CA LEU A 210 -10.93 -8.94 0.31
C LEU A 210 -10.06 -7.68 0.35
N GLY A 211 -10.48 -6.64 1.10
CA GLY A 211 -9.69 -5.41 1.24
C GLY A 211 -8.30 -5.67 1.82
N ALA A 212 -8.22 -6.42 2.94
CA ALA A 212 -6.95 -6.76 3.58
C ALA A 212 -6.02 -7.57 2.65
N ALA A 213 -6.55 -8.52 1.89
CA ALA A 213 -5.77 -9.28 0.92
C ALA A 213 -5.25 -8.38 -0.22
N MET A 214 -6.05 -7.44 -0.69
CA MET A 214 -5.62 -6.46 -1.70
C MET A 214 -4.46 -5.60 -1.21
N PHE A 215 -4.46 -5.17 0.07
CA PHE A 215 -3.32 -4.47 0.67
C PHE A 215 -2.08 -5.33 0.76
N VAL A 216 -2.18 -6.58 1.26
CA VAL A 216 -1.03 -7.49 1.33
C VAL A 216 -0.37 -7.66 -0.05
N VAL A 217 -1.18 -7.82 -1.11
CA VAL A 217 -0.65 -7.97 -2.47
C VAL A 217 -0.07 -6.65 -2.97
N SER A 218 -0.76 -5.53 -2.76
CA SER A 218 -0.27 -4.19 -3.12
C SER A 218 1.09 -3.88 -2.47
N ASP A 219 1.25 -4.17 -1.19
CA ASP A 219 2.47 -3.87 -0.43
C ASP A 219 3.66 -4.71 -0.92
N ILE A 220 3.42 -5.89 -1.50
CA ILE A 220 4.47 -6.64 -2.20
C ILE A 220 4.96 -5.88 -3.44
N PHE A 221 4.07 -5.23 -4.20
CA PHE A 221 4.47 -4.38 -5.32
C PHE A 221 5.25 -3.15 -4.84
N VAL A 222 4.82 -2.51 -3.76
CA VAL A 222 5.54 -1.38 -3.15
C VAL A 222 6.92 -1.81 -2.67
N ALA A 223 7.03 -2.93 -1.97
CA ALA A 223 8.32 -3.47 -1.51
C ALA A 223 9.25 -3.81 -2.68
N LYS A 224 8.69 -4.37 -3.76
CA LYS A 224 9.44 -4.66 -4.98
C LYS A 224 9.94 -3.39 -5.68
N ASP A 225 9.12 -2.35 -5.73
CA ASP A 225 9.52 -1.08 -6.34
C ASP A 225 10.58 -0.34 -5.49
N ALA A 226 10.38 -0.28 -4.17
CA ALA A 226 11.28 0.41 -3.25
C ALA A 226 12.62 -0.31 -3.04
N PHE A 227 12.61 -1.65 -2.94
CA PHE A 227 13.77 -2.45 -2.53
C PHE A 227 14.25 -3.46 -3.56
N GLY A 228 13.55 -3.64 -4.68
CA GLY A 228 13.99 -4.55 -5.74
C GLY A 228 15.29 -4.07 -6.37
N LYS A 229 16.17 -5.01 -6.77
CA LYS A 229 17.32 -4.65 -7.61
C LYS A 229 16.80 -3.93 -8.85
N ARG A 230 17.22 -2.67 -9.02
CA ARG A 230 16.86 -1.79 -10.15
C ARG A 230 17.42 -2.34 -11.48
N SER A 231 16.90 -3.46 -11.94
CA SER A 231 16.98 -3.90 -13.33
C SER A 231 15.68 -3.50 -13.97
N ARG A 232 15.68 -2.33 -14.62
CA ARG A 232 14.54 -1.85 -15.41
C ARG A 232 14.07 -3.01 -16.29
N PRO A 233 12.77 -3.36 -16.31
CA PRO A 233 12.30 -4.36 -17.26
C PRO A 233 12.67 -3.84 -18.65
N LYS A 234 13.34 -4.67 -19.45
CA LYS A 234 13.68 -4.36 -20.86
C LYS A 234 12.45 -3.98 -21.72
N ASN A 235 11.24 -4.04 -21.16
CA ASN A 235 9.97 -3.87 -21.83
C ASN A 235 9.07 -2.92 -21.03
N GLU A 236 8.78 -1.73 -21.58
CA GLU A 236 7.94 -0.68 -20.97
C GLU A 236 6.52 -1.17 -20.66
N ARG A 237 6.01 -2.12 -21.46
CA ARG A 237 4.68 -2.72 -21.27
C ARG A 237 4.52 -3.44 -19.93
N ASN A 238 5.59 -4.07 -19.44
CA ASN A 238 5.56 -4.79 -18.17
C ASN A 238 5.59 -3.84 -16.97
N TRP A 239 6.14 -2.63 -17.17
CA TRP A 239 6.21 -1.61 -16.12
C TRP A 239 4.84 -0.98 -15.87
N TRP A 240 4.17 -0.52 -16.94
CA TRP A 240 2.80 0.01 -16.85
C TRP A 240 1.84 -0.97 -16.17
N LEU A 241 1.91 -2.25 -16.54
CA LEU A 241 1.05 -3.28 -15.93
C LEU A 241 1.36 -3.49 -14.45
N GLN A 242 2.63 -3.44 -14.05
CA GLN A 242 3.03 -3.54 -12.64
C GLN A 242 2.53 -2.35 -11.83
N SER A 243 2.75 -1.12 -12.30
CA SER A 243 2.24 0.09 -11.64
C SER A 243 0.71 0.07 -11.56
N ALA A 244 0.02 -0.26 -12.67
CA ALA A 244 -1.44 -0.35 -12.69
C ALA A 244 -1.99 -1.40 -11.71
N THR A 245 -1.31 -2.53 -11.58
CA THR A 245 -1.72 -3.60 -10.65
C THR A 245 -1.52 -3.19 -9.20
N GLY A 246 -0.35 -2.63 -8.86
CA GLY A 246 -0.05 -2.15 -7.52
C GLY A 246 -1.02 -1.05 -7.08
N TRP A 247 -1.13 0.03 -7.87
CA TRP A 247 -2.07 1.11 -7.58
C TRP A 247 -3.51 0.65 -7.59
N GLY A 248 -3.90 -0.22 -8.54
CA GLY A 248 -5.25 -0.75 -8.62
C GLY A 248 -5.65 -1.52 -7.37
N LEU A 249 -4.79 -2.44 -6.90
CA LEU A 249 -5.03 -3.20 -5.68
C LEU A 249 -5.11 -2.30 -4.45
N TYR A 250 -4.20 -1.32 -4.34
CA TYR A 250 -4.20 -0.34 -3.26
C TYR A 250 -5.51 0.45 -3.21
N PHE A 251 -5.83 1.22 -4.26
CA PHE A 251 -6.96 2.14 -4.24
C PHE A 251 -8.30 1.41 -4.19
N TRP A 252 -8.45 0.29 -4.90
CA TRP A 252 -9.67 -0.50 -4.79
C TRP A 252 -9.76 -1.22 -3.45
N GLY A 253 -8.65 -1.62 -2.83
CA GLY A 253 -8.63 -2.13 -1.45
C GLY A 253 -9.18 -1.10 -0.47
N GLN A 254 -8.79 0.17 -0.62
CA GLN A 254 -9.34 1.28 0.16
C GLN A 254 -10.84 1.49 -0.10
N MET A 255 -11.29 1.45 -1.37
CA MET A 255 -12.72 1.56 -1.70
C MET A 255 -13.54 0.42 -1.10
N VAL A 256 -13.02 -0.81 -1.13
CA VAL A 256 -13.65 -1.98 -0.54
C VAL A 256 -13.78 -1.80 0.97
N LEU A 257 -12.77 -1.27 1.67
CA LEU A 257 -12.90 -0.99 3.11
C LEU A 257 -13.81 0.20 3.40
N ALA A 258 -13.74 1.26 2.60
CA ALA A 258 -14.62 2.43 2.73
C ALA A 258 -16.10 2.05 2.60
N GLY A 259 -16.44 1.14 1.68
CA GLY A 259 -17.81 0.64 1.54
C GLY A 259 -18.32 -0.15 2.75
N THR A 260 -17.44 -0.62 3.66
CA THR A 260 -17.88 -1.25 4.91
C THR A 260 -18.45 -0.26 5.91
N VAL A 261 -18.22 1.04 5.73
CA VAL A 261 -18.81 2.11 6.55
C VAL A 261 -20.28 2.32 6.18
N GLU A 262 -20.65 2.08 4.92
CA GLU A 262 -22.03 2.27 4.41
C GLU A 262 -22.90 1.01 4.55
N GLY A 263 -22.27 -0.15 4.72
CA GLY A 263 -22.96 -1.45 4.81
C GLY A 263 -23.36 -1.87 6.22
N ILE A 264 -23.30 -0.97 7.20
CA ILE A 264 -23.66 -1.18 8.61
C ILE A 264 -24.95 -0.41 8.92
#